data_AF-A0A8T4VCJ0-F1
#
_entry.id   AF-A0A8T4VCJ0-F1
#
_cell.length_a   1.000
_cell.length_b   1.000
_cell.length_c   1.000
_cell.angle_alpha   90.00
_cell.angle_beta   90.00
_cell.angle_gamma   90.00
#
_symmetry.space_group_name_H-M   'P 1'
#
loop_
_entity.id
_entity.type
_entity.pdbx_description
1 polymer ?
#
loop_
_entity_poly.entity_id
_entity_poly.type
_entity_poly.pdbx_seq_one_letter_code
_entity_poly.pdbx_strand_id
1 'polypeptide(L)'
;MGLDQYLTKKTYVKNWNFEKPEEKKEVIIKIGGKEAKNIKKERISEITEDMGQWRKANAIHKWFVKNIQKGNDNCKEYYVSKENLEDLLKLCETVLKSSILIKGKIKNGERYENGKMEPIMEDGKYIKNPLIAKKLLPTESGCFFGNTEYDQYYIQDIENTIKIIKEALKDANNGDFYYSSSW
;
A
#
# COMPACT_ATOMS: atom_id res chain seq x y z
N MET A 1 17.50 -4.78 -3.89
CA MET A 1 16.13 -4.89 -3.35
C MET A 1 15.61 -3.49 -3.14
N GLY A 2 14.32 -3.27 -2.94
CA GLY A 2 13.75 -1.94 -2.73
C GLY A 2 12.44 -2.08 -1.98
N LEU A 3 11.94 -1.02 -1.34
CA LEU A 3 10.68 -1.05 -0.58
C LEU A 3 9.44 -1.45 -1.42
N ASP A 4 8.96 -2.66 -1.20
CA ASP A 4 7.73 -3.22 -1.77
C ASP A 4 6.68 -3.35 -0.65
N GLN A 5 5.46 -2.90 -0.89
CA GLN A 5 4.39 -2.84 0.12
C GLN A 5 3.10 -3.43 -0.43
N TYR A 6 2.32 -4.08 0.42
CA TYR A 6 1.12 -4.81 0.02
C TYR A 6 -0.02 -4.54 1.00
N LEU A 7 -1.23 -4.35 0.46
CA LEU A 7 -2.48 -4.41 1.20
C LEU A 7 -3.28 -5.60 0.68
N THR A 8 -3.66 -6.50 1.58
CA THR A 8 -4.41 -7.72 1.25
C THR A 8 -5.68 -7.80 2.06
N LYS A 9 -6.75 -8.36 1.48
CA LYS A 9 -7.99 -8.73 2.17
C LYS A 9 -7.98 -10.23 2.42
N LYS A 10 -8.28 -10.66 3.64
CA LYS A 10 -8.38 -12.05 4.03
C LYS A 10 -9.82 -12.39 4.37
N THR A 11 -10.33 -13.46 3.77
CA THR A 11 -11.68 -13.97 4.03
C THR A 11 -11.60 -15.39 4.55
N TYR A 12 -12.15 -15.61 5.74
CA TYR A 12 -12.15 -16.92 6.38
C TYR A 12 -13.24 -17.84 5.82
N VAL A 13 -12.83 -18.95 5.21
CA VAL A 13 -13.73 -19.88 4.51
C VAL A 13 -13.70 -21.30 5.04
N LYS A 14 -13.02 -21.54 6.17
CA LYS A 14 -13.00 -22.86 6.80
C LYS A 14 -14.40 -23.27 7.23
N ASN A 15 -14.75 -24.52 6.95
CA ASN A 15 -15.93 -25.19 7.51
C ASN A 15 -15.53 -26.05 8.70
N TRP A 16 -16.24 -25.93 9.82
CA TRP A 16 -16.05 -26.75 11.02
C TRP A 16 -17.05 -27.89 11.11
N ASN A 17 -16.69 -28.96 11.84
CA ASN A 17 -17.53 -30.15 11.96
C ASN A 17 -18.87 -29.90 12.67
N PHE A 18 -18.93 -28.88 13.54
CA PHE A 18 -20.10 -28.51 14.31
C PHE A 18 -21.00 -27.46 13.62
N GLU A 19 -20.60 -26.93 12.46
CA GLU A 19 -21.42 -25.98 11.70
C GLU A 19 -22.57 -26.69 10.98
N LYS A 20 -23.71 -26.03 10.91
CA LYS A 20 -24.88 -26.55 10.21
C LYS A 20 -24.61 -26.63 8.70
N PRO A 21 -25.20 -27.59 7.98
CA PRO A 21 -25.01 -27.72 6.53
C PRO A 21 -25.30 -26.43 5.74
N GLU A 22 -26.27 -25.63 6.17
CA GLU A 22 -26.67 -24.39 5.48
C GLU A 22 -25.67 -23.24 5.66
N GLU A 23 -24.83 -23.31 6.70
CA GLU A 23 -23.82 -22.30 7.03
C GLU A 23 -22.46 -22.62 6.38
N LYS A 24 -22.30 -23.85 5.87
CA LYS A 24 -21.07 -24.29 5.22
C LYS A 24 -20.87 -23.57 3.90
N LYS A 25 -19.66 -23.05 3.73
CA LYS A 25 -19.23 -22.36 2.51
C LYS A 25 -18.81 -23.38 1.47
N GLU A 26 -19.19 -23.14 0.22
CA GLU A 26 -18.65 -23.88 -0.91
C GLU A 26 -17.59 -23.04 -1.62
N VAL A 27 -16.36 -23.60 -1.73
CA VAL A 27 -15.25 -23.00 -2.47
C VAL A 27 -14.93 -23.87 -3.67
N ILE A 28 -15.03 -23.29 -4.88
CA ILE A 28 -14.77 -23.98 -6.14
C ILE A 28 -13.58 -23.32 -6.83
N ILE A 29 -12.52 -24.09 -7.07
CA ILE A 29 -11.31 -23.61 -7.74
C ILE A 29 -11.19 -24.30 -9.09
N LYS A 30 -11.07 -23.52 -10.16
CA LYS A 30 -10.92 -24.02 -11.53
C LYS A 30 -9.62 -23.54 -12.15
N ILE A 31 -8.86 -24.46 -12.76
CA ILE A 31 -7.64 -24.18 -13.53
C ILE A 31 -7.93 -24.60 -14.98
N GLY A 32 -7.85 -23.65 -15.93
CA GLY A 32 -8.21 -23.90 -17.32
C GLY A 32 -9.67 -24.34 -17.51
N GLY A 33 -10.58 -23.86 -16.66
CA GLY A 33 -12.02 -24.19 -16.70
C GLY A 33 -12.41 -25.53 -16.06
N LYS A 34 -11.44 -26.32 -15.57
CA LYS A 34 -11.70 -27.60 -14.88
C LYS A 34 -11.38 -27.49 -13.39
N GLU A 35 -12.12 -28.21 -12.55
CA GLU A 35 -11.85 -28.22 -11.11
C GLU A 35 -10.43 -28.69 -10.79
N ALA A 36 -9.78 -27.97 -9.86
CA ALA A 36 -8.41 -28.22 -9.46
C ALA A 36 -8.32 -29.50 -8.61
N LYS A 37 -7.84 -30.59 -9.20
CA LYS A 37 -7.72 -31.90 -8.52
C LYS A 37 -6.65 -31.94 -7.43
N ASN A 38 -5.67 -31.05 -7.50
CA ASN A 38 -4.55 -30.96 -6.55
C ASN A 38 -4.90 -30.16 -5.28
N ILE A 39 -6.08 -29.52 -5.21
CA ILE A 39 -6.52 -28.73 -4.07
C ILE A 39 -7.76 -29.39 -3.47
N LYS A 40 -7.70 -29.70 -2.18
CA LYS A 40 -8.84 -30.24 -1.44
C LYS A 40 -9.60 -29.09 -0.80
N LYS A 41 -10.81 -28.81 -1.29
CA LYS A 41 -11.63 -27.67 -0.85
C LYS A 41 -11.91 -27.67 0.66
N GLU A 42 -12.00 -28.85 1.27
CA GLU A 42 -12.24 -29.03 2.71
C GLU A 42 -11.04 -28.63 3.58
N ARG A 43 -9.86 -28.43 2.97
CA ARG A 43 -8.63 -27.99 3.65
C ARG A 43 -8.37 -26.49 3.53
N ILE A 44 -9.22 -25.76 2.83
CA ILE A 44 -9.06 -24.31 2.65
C ILE A 44 -9.56 -23.62 3.92
N SER A 45 -8.69 -22.83 4.54
CA SER A 45 -9.04 -22.04 5.73
C SER A 45 -9.32 -20.58 5.40
N GLU A 46 -8.58 -20.02 4.45
CA GLU A 46 -8.56 -18.58 4.15
C GLU A 46 -8.30 -18.37 2.66
N ILE A 47 -8.91 -17.32 2.12
CA ILE A 47 -8.63 -16.76 0.80
C ILE A 47 -7.99 -15.39 1.02
N THR A 48 -6.87 -15.12 0.35
CA THR A 48 -6.19 -13.82 0.37
C THR A 48 -6.34 -13.18 -1.00
N GLU A 49 -6.88 -11.95 -1.03
CA GLU A 49 -7.07 -11.14 -2.21
C GLU A 49 -6.13 -9.93 -2.17
N ASP A 50 -5.45 -9.66 -3.29
CA ASP A 50 -4.58 -8.49 -3.43
C ASP A 50 -5.44 -7.23 -3.62
N MET A 51 -5.39 -6.30 -2.66
CA MET A 51 -6.13 -5.04 -2.75
C MET A 51 -5.27 -3.93 -3.38
N GLY A 52 -3.95 -4.02 -3.25
CA GLY A 52 -3.04 -3.06 -3.85
C GLY A 52 -1.58 -3.28 -3.46
N GLN A 53 -0.71 -2.74 -4.31
CA GLN A 53 0.74 -2.76 -4.12
C GLN A 53 1.29 -1.33 -4.25
N TRP A 54 2.30 -1.00 -3.45
CA TRP A 54 3.10 0.20 -3.63
C TRP A 54 4.57 -0.14 -3.85
N ARG A 55 5.22 0.63 -4.71
CA ARG A 55 6.66 0.55 -4.95
C ARG A 55 7.33 1.83 -4.51
N LYS A 56 8.15 1.76 -3.46
CA LYS A 56 8.93 2.90 -2.93
C LYS A 56 8.11 4.13 -2.49
N ALA A 57 6.81 3.95 -2.24
CA ALA A 57 5.96 4.99 -1.63
C ALA A 57 6.28 5.16 -0.14
N ASN A 58 7.42 5.77 0.17
CA ASN A 58 7.99 5.83 1.53
C ASN A 58 7.12 6.60 2.53
N ALA A 59 6.41 7.64 2.07
CA ALA A 59 5.49 8.39 2.94
C ALA A 59 4.31 7.54 3.43
N ILE A 60 3.82 6.63 2.57
CA ILE A 60 2.74 5.70 2.89
C ILE A 60 3.25 4.61 3.84
N HIS A 61 4.42 4.04 3.53
CA HIS A 61 5.07 3.07 4.40
C HIS A 61 5.28 3.62 5.81
N LYS A 62 5.88 4.81 5.92
CA LYS A 62 6.09 5.50 7.19
C LYS A 62 4.80 5.69 7.98
N TRP A 63 3.69 5.98 7.29
CA TRP A 63 2.39 6.08 7.93
C TRP A 63 1.95 4.74 8.52
N PHE A 64 2.08 3.63 7.77
CA PHE A 64 1.76 2.29 8.29
C PHE A 64 2.66 1.89 9.45
N VAL A 65 3.97 2.09 9.33
CA VAL A 65 4.94 1.80 10.40
C VAL A 65 4.56 2.53 11.68
N LYS A 66 4.28 3.84 11.58
CA LYS A 66 3.95 4.66 12.75
C LYS A 66 2.60 4.31 13.37
N ASN A 67 1.55 4.24 12.56
CA ASN A 67 0.17 4.20 13.08
C ASN A 67 -0.33 2.77 13.31
N ILE A 68 0.18 1.78 12.58
CA ILE A 68 -0.27 0.38 12.64
C ILE A 68 0.79 -0.50 13.31
N GLN A 69 2.05 -0.36 12.92
CA GLN A 69 3.14 -1.21 13.43
C GLN A 69 3.80 -0.67 14.71
N LYS A 70 3.30 0.46 15.23
CA LYS A 70 3.79 1.12 16.46
C LYS A 70 5.29 1.46 16.41
N GLY A 71 5.78 1.84 15.23
CA GLY A 71 7.17 2.23 15.00
C GLY A 71 8.13 1.04 14.78
N ASN A 72 7.66 -0.21 14.80
CA ASN A 72 8.51 -1.38 14.58
C ASN A 72 8.39 -1.90 13.14
N ASP A 73 9.23 -1.39 12.26
CA ASP A 73 9.34 -1.85 10.88
C ASP A 73 10.14 -3.15 10.80
N ASN A 74 9.44 -4.28 10.93
CA ASN A 74 10.01 -5.63 10.98
C ASN A 74 9.56 -6.51 9.79
N CYS A 75 9.00 -5.90 8.75
CA CYS A 75 8.49 -6.59 7.55
C CYS A 75 7.43 -7.69 7.83
N LYS A 76 6.77 -7.66 8.99
CA LYS A 76 5.65 -8.58 9.28
C LYS A 76 4.34 -8.03 8.74
N GLU A 77 3.35 -8.90 8.73
CA GLU A 77 1.96 -8.57 8.43
C GLU A 77 1.25 -8.00 9.67
N TYR A 78 0.44 -6.97 9.46
CA TYR A 78 -0.32 -6.30 10.51
C TYR A 78 -1.76 -6.05 10.07
N TYR A 79 -2.71 -6.30 10.98
CA TYR A 79 -4.12 -6.00 10.77
C TYR A 79 -4.34 -4.50 10.60
N VAL A 80 -5.20 -4.13 9.66
CA VAL A 80 -5.59 -2.75 9.34
C VAL A 80 -7.11 -2.67 9.43
N SER A 81 -7.62 -1.89 10.38
CA SER A 81 -9.06 -1.72 10.52
C SER A 81 -9.64 -0.83 9.42
N LYS A 82 -10.97 -0.88 9.25
CA LYS A 82 -11.69 0.05 8.37
C LYS A 82 -11.40 1.51 8.72
N GLU A 83 -11.39 1.85 10.02
CA GLU A 83 -11.11 3.21 10.50
C GLU A 83 -9.68 3.63 10.14
N ASN A 84 -8.71 2.72 10.21
CA ASN A 84 -7.34 3.01 9.77
C ASN A 84 -7.27 3.36 8.28
N LEU A 85 -8.01 2.64 7.44
CA LEU A 85 -8.12 2.95 6.01
C LEU A 85 -8.78 4.31 5.78
N GLU A 86 -9.87 4.62 6.50
CA GLU A 86 -10.55 5.92 6.42
C GLU A 86 -9.65 7.08 6.87
N ASP A 87 -8.85 6.89 7.91
CA ASP A 87 -7.88 7.86 8.40
C ASP A 87 -6.79 8.15 7.34
N LEU A 88 -6.18 7.11 6.78
CA LEU A 88 -5.18 7.28 5.73
C LEU A 88 -5.78 7.93 4.48
N LEU A 89 -7.00 7.55 4.10
CA LEU A 89 -7.72 8.15 2.97
C LEU A 89 -7.92 9.66 3.19
N LYS A 90 -8.38 10.06 4.38
CA LYS A 90 -8.61 11.46 4.73
C LYS A 90 -7.31 12.29 4.66
N LEU A 91 -6.19 11.73 5.13
CA LEU A 91 -4.89 12.37 5.03
C LEU A 91 -4.45 12.55 3.58
N CYS A 92 -4.58 11.50 2.77
CA CYS A 92 -4.24 11.54 1.35
C CYS A 92 -5.08 12.58 0.59
N GLU A 93 -6.40 12.60 0.81
CA GLU A 93 -7.28 13.59 0.17
C GLU A 93 -6.96 15.03 0.61
N THR A 94 -6.57 15.22 1.88
CA THR A 94 -6.16 16.55 2.38
C THR A 94 -4.86 17.01 1.73
N VAL A 95 -3.87 16.13 1.62
CA VAL A 95 -2.61 16.42 0.92
C VAL A 95 -2.88 16.75 -0.55
N LEU A 96 -3.70 15.94 -1.24
CA LEU A 96 -4.00 16.17 -2.66
C LEU A 96 -4.70 17.51 -2.89
N LYS A 97 -5.72 17.83 -2.08
CA LYS A 97 -6.47 19.11 -2.18
C LYS A 97 -5.61 20.34 -1.88
N SER A 98 -4.59 20.21 -1.03
CA SER A 98 -3.71 21.32 -0.64
C SER A 98 -2.46 21.46 -1.53
N SER A 99 -2.27 20.55 -2.48
CA SER A 99 -1.07 20.52 -3.33
C SER A 99 -1.31 21.25 -4.65
N ILE A 100 -0.45 22.24 -4.93
CA ILE A 100 -0.41 22.94 -6.21
C ILE A 100 0.88 22.55 -6.92
N LEU A 101 0.76 21.81 -8.02
CA LEU A 101 1.87 21.40 -8.85
C LEU A 101 2.26 22.49 -9.86
N ILE A 102 3.54 22.86 -9.88
CA ILE A 102 4.13 23.78 -10.85
C ILE A 102 5.25 23.10 -11.63
N LYS A 103 5.43 23.50 -12.89
CA LYS A 103 6.50 22.97 -13.73
C LYS A 103 7.87 23.43 -13.22
N GLY A 104 8.86 22.56 -13.28
CA GLY A 104 10.25 22.87 -12.96
C GLY A 104 11.13 21.65 -13.12
N LYS A 105 12.32 21.71 -12.51
CA LYS A 105 13.25 20.58 -12.48
C LYS A 105 13.00 19.73 -11.24
N ILE A 106 12.87 18.42 -11.42
CA ILE A 106 12.71 17.44 -10.33
C ILE A 106 13.87 16.45 -10.35
N LYS A 107 14.16 15.85 -9.19
CA LYS A 107 15.25 14.88 -9.04
C LYS A 107 14.76 13.50 -9.48
N ASN A 108 15.45 12.90 -10.44
CA ASN A 108 15.23 11.53 -10.90
C ASN A 108 16.50 10.68 -10.75
N GLY A 109 16.87 10.45 -9.48
CA GLY A 109 18.06 9.68 -9.13
C GLY A 109 19.31 10.53 -8.96
N GLU A 110 20.44 9.84 -8.84
CA GLU A 110 21.75 10.42 -8.57
C GLU A 110 22.80 9.68 -9.40
N ARG A 111 23.84 10.38 -9.79
CA ARG A 111 25.00 9.81 -10.49
C ARG A 111 26.27 10.12 -9.73
N TYR A 112 27.21 9.18 -9.73
CA TYR A 112 28.54 9.41 -9.19
C TYR A 112 29.43 10.00 -10.27
N GLU A 113 29.89 11.23 -10.07
CA GLU A 113 30.74 11.96 -11.02
C GLU A 113 31.79 12.76 -10.25
N ASN A 114 33.06 12.68 -10.69
CA ASN A 114 34.18 13.41 -10.10
C ASN A 114 34.31 13.29 -8.57
N GLY A 115 34.07 12.09 -8.02
CA GLY A 115 34.19 11.83 -6.59
C GLY A 115 32.98 12.27 -5.75
N LYS A 116 31.91 12.77 -6.38
CA LYS A 116 30.71 13.29 -5.70
C LYS A 116 29.43 12.68 -6.27
N MET A 117 28.41 12.60 -5.43
CA MET A 117 27.06 12.24 -5.86
C MET A 117 26.34 13.50 -6.33
N GLU A 118 25.98 13.53 -7.61
CA GLU A 118 25.28 14.65 -8.25
C GLU A 118 23.83 14.22 -8.57
N PRO A 119 22.82 15.06 -8.27
CA PRO A 119 21.43 14.74 -8.59
C PRO A 119 21.20 14.78 -10.10
N ILE A 120 20.48 13.77 -10.61
CA ILE A 120 19.99 13.79 -11.99
C ILE A 120 18.68 14.59 -11.98
N MET A 121 18.66 15.69 -12.72
CA MET A 121 17.49 16.57 -12.80
C MET A 121 16.77 16.39 -14.14
N GLU A 122 15.44 16.28 -14.11
CA GLU A 122 14.59 16.20 -15.30
C GLU A 122 13.47 17.25 -15.24
N ASP A 123 12.85 17.54 -16.40
CA ASP A 123 11.65 18.37 -16.42
C ASP A 123 10.46 17.61 -15.85
N GLY A 124 9.77 18.21 -14.89
CA GLY A 124 8.61 17.62 -14.24
C GLY A 124 7.78 18.67 -13.51
N LYS A 125 7.00 18.21 -12.52
CA LYS A 125 6.23 19.10 -11.65
C LYS A 125 6.54 18.83 -10.19
N TYR A 126 6.53 19.88 -9.39
CA TYR A 126 6.70 19.79 -7.94
C TYR A 126 5.66 20.59 -7.18
N ILE A 127 5.44 20.22 -5.91
CA ILE A 127 4.50 20.92 -5.05
C ILE A 127 5.12 22.27 -4.66
N LYS A 128 4.50 23.38 -5.09
CA LYS A 128 5.00 24.75 -4.84
C LYS A 128 5.24 25.05 -3.36
N ASN A 129 4.36 24.55 -2.48
CA ASN A 129 4.48 24.68 -1.03
C ASN A 129 4.12 23.35 -0.35
N PRO A 130 5.10 22.49 -0.04
CA PRO A 130 4.83 21.15 0.49
C PRO A 130 4.62 21.12 2.01
N LEU A 131 4.36 22.25 2.69
CA LEU A 131 4.24 22.27 4.16
C LEU A 131 3.15 21.33 4.69
N ILE A 132 1.99 21.24 4.02
CA ILE A 132 0.90 20.33 4.43
C ILE A 132 1.30 18.87 4.18
N ALA A 133 1.87 18.58 3.00
CA ALA A 133 2.38 17.25 2.67
C ALA A 133 3.44 16.77 3.69
N LYS A 134 4.42 17.63 4.00
CA LYS A 134 5.46 17.38 5.03
C LYS A 134 4.88 17.12 6.41
N LYS A 135 3.81 17.83 6.77
CA LYS A 135 3.18 17.69 8.09
C LYS A 135 2.37 16.40 8.20
N LEU A 136 1.59 16.07 7.18
CA LEU A 136 0.60 14.99 7.25
C LEU A 136 1.16 13.63 6.82
N LEU A 137 1.92 13.61 5.72
CA LEU A 137 2.50 12.41 5.11
C LEU A 137 3.96 12.69 4.74
N PRO A 138 4.85 12.85 5.75
CA PRO A 138 6.26 13.12 5.52
C PRO A 138 6.94 12.00 4.75
N THR A 139 7.85 12.34 3.84
CA THR A 139 8.71 11.37 3.18
C THR A 139 9.76 10.81 4.15
N GLU A 140 10.37 9.70 3.78
CA GLU A 140 11.40 9.01 4.55
C GLU A 140 12.55 8.57 3.66
N SER A 141 13.76 8.98 4.05
CA SER A 141 14.99 8.53 3.40
C SER A 141 15.37 7.14 3.88
N GLY A 142 15.87 6.30 2.96
CA GLY A 142 16.43 4.99 3.27
C GLY A 142 17.04 4.37 2.03
N CYS A 143 17.98 3.44 2.21
CA CYS A 143 18.70 2.78 1.10
C CYS A 143 17.75 2.19 0.03
N PHE A 144 16.55 1.79 0.46
CA PHE A 144 15.56 1.11 -0.37
C PHE A 144 14.30 1.95 -0.67
N PHE A 145 14.22 3.16 -0.12
CA PHE A 145 12.95 3.90 0.06
C PHE A 145 12.67 4.92 -1.05
N GLY A 146 13.56 5.02 -2.04
CA GLY A 146 13.38 5.92 -3.19
C GLY A 146 13.65 7.39 -2.86
N ASN A 147 13.06 8.28 -3.65
CA ASN A 147 13.26 9.72 -3.51
C ASN A 147 12.38 10.30 -2.39
N THR A 148 12.85 11.38 -1.77
CA THR A 148 12.16 12.10 -0.69
C THR A 148 11.58 13.44 -1.13
N GLU A 149 11.69 13.79 -2.42
CA GLU A 149 11.15 15.01 -3.00
C GLU A 149 9.61 15.03 -3.00
N TYR A 150 9.06 16.23 -2.83
CA TYR A 150 7.62 16.50 -2.88
C TYR A 150 7.21 16.90 -4.28
N ASP A 151 7.28 15.93 -5.19
CA ASP A 151 7.07 16.13 -6.61
C ASP A 151 5.83 15.40 -7.16
N GLN A 152 5.71 15.34 -8.48
CA GLN A 152 4.63 14.62 -9.15
C GLN A 152 4.59 13.12 -8.81
N TYR A 153 5.73 12.49 -8.51
CA TYR A 153 5.78 11.08 -8.14
C TYR A 153 5.24 10.88 -6.72
N TYR A 154 5.57 11.78 -5.79
CA TYR A 154 4.91 11.81 -4.48
C TYR A 154 3.38 11.93 -4.61
N ILE A 155 2.89 12.86 -5.45
CA ILE A 155 1.44 13.00 -5.69
C ILE A 155 0.84 11.74 -6.34
N GLN A 156 1.56 11.11 -7.27
CA GLN A 156 1.11 9.87 -7.90
C GLN A 156 0.94 8.75 -6.86
N ASP A 157 1.84 8.64 -5.88
CA ASP A 157 1.71 7.70 -4.76
C ASP A 157 0.47 8.00 -3.90
N ILE A 158 0.18 9.28 -3.63
CA ILE A 158 -1.03 9.70 -2.90
C ILE A 158 -2.29 9.31 -3.67
N GLU A 159 -2.35 9.58 -4.98
CA GLU A 159 -3.50 9.24 -5.83
C GLU A 159 -3.71 7.72 -5.92
N ASN A 160 -2.62 6.96 -6.09
CA ASN A 160 -2.68 5.49 -6.10
C ASN A 160 -3.18 4.95 -4.77
N THR A 161 -2.71 5.52 -3.66
CA THR A 161 -3.17 5.15 -2.31
C THR A 161 -4.66 5.41 -2.14
N ILE A 162 -5.17 6.57 -2.58
CA ILE A 162 -6.60 6.87 -2.56
C ILE A 162 -7.39 5.82 -3.34
N LYS A 163 -6.92 5.42 -4.52
CA LYS A 163 -7.58 4.40 -5.35
C LYS A 163 -7.63 3.05 -4.63
N ILE A 164 -6.50 2.58 -4.11
CA ILE A 164 -6.39 1.30 -3.39
C ILE A 164 -7.33 1.29 -2.19
N ILE A 165 -7.31 2.36 -1.38
CA ILE A 165 -8.13 2.42 -0.17
C ILE A 165 -9.61 2.52 -0.49
N LYS A 166 -10.00 3.33 -1.50
CA LYS A 166 -11.41 3.40 -1.93
C LYS A 166 -11.92 2.06 -2.41
N GLU A 167 -11.09 1.25 -3.06
CA GLU A 167 -11.49 -0.09 -3.46
C GLU A 167 -11.62 -1.02 -2.25
N ALA A 168 -10.66 -1.01 -1.33
CA ALA A 168 -10.74 -1.77 -0.09
C ALA A 168 -11.98 -1.44 0.75
N LEU A 169 -12.33 -0.16 0.86
CA LEU A 169 -13.48 0.28 1.63
C LEU A 169 -14.84 -0.20 1.07
N LYS A 170 -14.94 -0.54 -0.22
CA LYS A 170 -16.17 -1.15 -0.78
C LYS A 170 -16.44 -2.54 -0.20
N ASP A 171 -15.37 -3.24 0.17
CA ASP A 171 -15.40 -4.63 0.66
C ASP A 171 -15.18 -4.73 2.18
N ALA A 172 -15.21 -3.61 2.91
CA ALA A 172 -14.79 -3.57 4.31
C ALA A 172 -15.64 -4.40 5.29
N ASN A 173 -16.80 -4.90 4.86
CA ASN A 173 -17.65 -5.79 5.66
C ASN A 173 -17.47 -7.28 5.29
N ASN A 174 -16.63 -7.60 4.30
CA ASN A 174 -16.52 -8.93 3.70
C ASN A 174 -15.15 -9.59 3.91
N GLY A 175 -14.31 -9.04 4.79
CA GLY A 175 -13.00 -9.58 5.14
C GLY A 175 -12.18 -8.65 6.01
N ASP A 176 -11.02 -9.14 6.42
CA ASP A 176 -10.06 -8.42 7.25
C ASP A 176 -8.89 -7.93 6.40
N PHE A 177 -8.45 -6.68 6.59
CA PHE A 177 -7.33 -6.13 5.83
C PHE A 177 -6.02 -6.24 6.57
N TYR A 178 -4.94 -6.43 5.80
CA TYR A 178 -3.61 -6.56 6.33
C TYR A 178 -2.60 -5.81 5.48
N TYR A 179 -1.68 -5.11 6.15
CA TYR A 179 -0.54 -4.46 5.55
C TYR A 179 0.73 -5.27 5.79
N SER A 180 1.56 -5.40 4.76
CA SER A 180 2.92 -5.94 4.86
C SER A 180 3.89 -5.21 3.93
N SER A 181 5.18 -5.36 4.17
CA SER A 181 6.22 -4.78 3.32
C SER A 181 7.52 -5.59 3.36
N SER A 182 8.41 -5.34 2.41
CA SER A 182 9.75 -5.93 2.32
C SER A 182 10.72 -4.91 1.72
N TRP A 183 11.93 -4.83 2.27
CA TRP A 183 12.97 -3.92 1.79
C TRP A 183 14.38 -4.48 2.03
#